data_AF-A0A945F037-F1
#
_entry.id   AF-A0A945F037-F1
#
_cell.length_a   1.000
_cell.length_b   1.000
_cell.length_c   1.000
_cell.angle_alpha   90.00
_cell.angle_beta   90.00
_cell.angle_gamma   90.00
#
_symmetry.space_group_name_H-M   'P 1'
#
loop_
_entity.id
_entity.type
_entity.pdbx_description
1 polymer ?
#
loop_
_entity_poly.entity_id
_entity_poly.type
_entity_poly.pdbx_seq_one_letter_code
_entity_poly.pdbx_strand_id
1 'polypeptide(L)'
;MKKILFLLTLLLTPLVYAQELDAPDSALEQETDSLSLEYQAKQNMVKLSLTSFAFRNLHLQYERVINKKISVALSFSRIFEGGVPLVGSVESTINDAESFEQIKDISLSYYSITPEVRFYLGKKGFGKGFYLAPFYRNSKLNLVGLS
;
A
#
# COMPACT_ATOMS: atom_id res chain seq x y z
N MET A 1 -19.41 16.75 -14.09
CA MET A 1 -17.93 16.75 -14.25
C MET A 1 -17.21 17.73 -13.33
N LYS A 2 -17.57 19.03 -13.29
CA LYS A 2 -16.88 20.03 -12.44
C LYS A 2 -16.85 19.70 -10.92
N LYS A 3 -17.89 19.08 -10.38
CA LYS A 3 -17.97 18.69 -8.95
C LYS A 3 -17.06 17.50 -8.60
N ILE A 4 -16.83 16.59 -9.54
CA ILE A 4 -15.92 15.43 -9.38
C ILE A 4 -14.46 15.89 -9.50
N LEU A 5 -14.18 16.84 -10.40
CA LEU A 5 -12.87 17.45 -10.53
C LEU A 5 -12.45 18.19 -9.24
N PHE A 6 -13.40 18.83 -8.56
CA PHE A 6 -13.16 19.52 -7.28
C PHE A 6 -12.87 18.56 -6.11
N LEU A 7 -13.46 17.35 -6.13
CA LEU A 7 -13.19 16.32 -5.14
C LEU A 7 -11.81 15.67 -5.36
N LEU A 8 -11.40 15.52 -6.62
CA LEU A 8 -10.09 14.98 -7.00
C LEU A 8 -8.95 15.92 -6.59
N THR A 9 -9.16 17.24 -6.66
CA THR A 9 -8.18 18.23 -6.21
C THR A 9 -7.96 18.24 -4.70
N LEU A 10 -8.94 17.81 -3.91
CA LEU A 10 -8.82 17.72 -2.45
C LEU A 10 -8.01 16.48 -2.01
N LEU A 11 -7.92 15.45 -2.87
CA LEU A 11 -7.15 14.22 -2.61
C LEU A 11 -5.66 14.34 -2.96
N LEU A 12 -5.25 15.41 -3.65
CA LEU A 12 -3.88 15.63 -4.15
C LEU A 12 -3.05 16.61 -3.32
N THR A 13 -3.57 17.17 -2.22
CA THR A 13 -2.74 17.92 -1.27
C THR A 13 -2.25 16.98 -0.17
N PRO A 14 -0.99 16.50 -0.22
CA PRO A 14 -0.41 15.94 0.98
C PRO A 14 -0.16 17.11 1.93
N LEU A 15 -1.04 17.30 2.92
CA LEU A 15 -0.71 18.07 4.12
C LEU A 15 0.34 17.26 4.89
N VAL A 16 1.60 17.39 4.47
CA VAL A 16 2.75 16.95 5.26
C VAL A 16 3.00 18.03 6.29
N TYR A 17 2.34 17.95 7.44
CA TYR A 17 2.86 18.57 8.64
C TYR A 17 3.91 17.62 9.21
N ALA A 18 5.18 17.84 8.84
CA ALA A 18 6.30 17.29 9.59
C ALA A 18 6.46 18.17 10.84
N GLN A 19 5.90 17.75 11.97
CA GLN A 19 6.21 18.38 13.26
C GLN A 19 7.63 17.97 13.64
N GLU A 20 8.58 18.89 13.49
CA GLU A 20 9.89 18.80 14.14
C GLU A 20 9.73 19.42 15.55
N LEU A 21 9.64 18.55 16.56
CA LEU A 21 9.79 18.97 17.96
C LEU A 21 11.28 19.09 18.25
N ASP A 22 11.78 20.32 18.35
CA ASP A 22 13.08 20.58 18.96
C ASP A 22 12.93 20.45 20.48
N ALA A 23 13.24 19.28 21.03
CA ALA A 23 13.36 19.06 22.46
C ALA A 23 14.82 19.31 22.93
N PRO A 24 15.02 19.88 24.14
CA PRO A 24 16.35 20.24 24.64
C PRO A 24 17.24 19.01 24.87
N ASP A 25 18.54 19.14 24.59
CA ASP A 25 19.56 18.07 24.53
C ASP A 25 19.61 17.11 25.74
N SER A 26 19.23 17.57 26.94
CA SER A 26 19.22 16.73 28.16
C SER A 26 18.04 15.76 28.25
N ALA A 27 16.97 15.97 27.46
CA ALA A 27 15.86 15.03 27.34
C ALA A 27 16.17 13.86 26.38
N LEU A 28 17.21 13.99 25.54
CA LEU A 28 17.56 12.99 24.53
C LEU A 28 18.11 11.69 25.14
N GLU A 29 18.83 11.74 26.25
CA GLU A 29 19.36 10.51 26.88
C GLU A 29 18.26 9.67 27.53
N GLN A 30 17.29 10.31 28.19
CA GLN A 30 16.16 9.62 28.82
C GLN A 30 15.08 9.19 27.81
N GLU A 31 14.92 9.92 26.69
CA GLU A 31 14.07 9.49 25.56
C GLU A 31 14.71 8.40 24.70
N THR A 32 16.03 8.35 24.54
CA THR A 32 16.65 7.29 23.73
C THR A 32 16.43 5.90 24.31
N ASP A 33 16.36 5.78 25.64
CA ASP A 33 16.09 4.52 26.31
C ASP A 33 14.61 4.11 26.20
N SER A 34 13.67 5.06 26.36
CA SER A 34 12.23 4.80 26.19
C SER A 34 11.82 4.59 24.72
N LEU A 35 12.43 5.30 23.76
CA LEU A 35 12.28 5.06 22.33
C LEU A 35 12.92 3.73 21.91
N SER A 36 14.00 3.30 22.55
CA SER A 36 14.59 1.98 22.30
C SER A 36 13.69 0.85 22.81
N LEU A 37 12.99 1.07 23.93
CA LEU A 37 11.99 0.17 24.52
C LEU A 37 10.69 0.13 23.70
N GLU A 38 10.22 1.26 23.17
CA GLU A 38 9.06 1.31 22.27
C GLU A 38 9.37 0.71 20.89
N TYR A 39 10.59 0.93 20.39
CA TYR A 39 11.15 0.26 19.22
C TYR A 39 11.19 -1.28 19.41
N GLN A 40 11.53 -1.74 20.63
CA GLN A 40 11.43 -3.16 21.02
C GLN A 40 9.99 -3.65 21.13
N ALA A 41 9.01 -2.79 21.44
CA ALA A 41 7.62 -3.19 21.65
C ALA A 41 6.85 -3.49 20.35
N LYS A 42 7.25 -2.94 19.20
CA LYS A 42 6.54 -3.11 17.92
C LYS A 42 7.28 -3.97 16.89
N GLN A 43 7.77 -5.12 17.33
CA GLN A 43 8.51 -6.05 16.46
C GLN A 43 7.69 -6.65 15.33
N ASN A 44 6.35 -6.76 15.48
CA ASN A 44 5.49 -7.46 14.52
C ASN A 44 4.28 -6.58 14.18
N MET A 45 4.00 -6.44 12.90
CA MET A 45 2.89 -5.63 12.39
C MET A 45 2.12 -6.41 11.34
N VAL A 46 0.79 -6.37 11.43
CA VAL A 46 -0.11 -6.83 10.37
C VAL A 46 -0.82 -5.60 9.82
N LYS A 47 -0.74 -5.43 8.50
CA LYS A 47 -1.29 -4.29 7.76
C LYS A 47 -2.32 -4.80 6.77
N LEU A 48 -3.44 -4.09 6.68
CA LEU A 48 -4.51 -4.35 5.73
C LEU A 48 -4.74 -3.07 4.91
N SER A 49 -4.76 -3.18 3.59
CA SER A 49 -5.05 -2.04 2.71
C SER A 49 -6.54 -1.86 2.50
N LEU A 50 -7.16 -0.93 3.24
CA LEU A 50 -8.61 -0.68 3.14
C LEU A 50 -9.04 -0.20 1.74
N THR A 51 -8.22 0.63 1.09
CA THR A 51 -8.49 1.12 -0.26
C THR A 51 -8.52 -0.01 -1.31
N SER A 52 -7.79 -1.10 -1.07
CA SER A 52 -7.75 -2.23 -2.00
C SER A 52 -9.10 -2.95 -2.12
N PHE A 53 -9.95 -2.90 -1.09
CA PHE A 53 -11.30 -3.46 -1.16
C PHE A 53 -12.18 -2.80 -2.21
N ALA A 54 -11.98 -1.51 -2.50
CA ALA A 54 -12.70 -0.82 -3.59
C ALA A 54 -12.45 -1.47 -4.97
N PHE A 55 -11.34 -2.19 -5.11
CA PHE A 55 -10.94 -2.90 -6.32
C PHE A 55 -11.10 -4.43 -6.19
N ARG A 56 -11.89 -4.92 -5.23
CA ARG A 56 -12.03 -6.36 -4.89
C ARG A 56 -10.69 -7.03 -4.59
N ASN A 57 -9.72 -6.27 -4.10
CA ASN A 57 -8.39 -6.77 -3.79
C ASN A 57 -8.21 -6.88 -2.27
N LEU A 58 -8.09 -8.11 -1.77
CA LEU A 58 -7.65 -8.37 -0.42
C LEU A 58 -6.12 -8.27 -0.36
N HIS A 59 -5.59 -7.20 0.24
CA HIS A 59 -4.15 -6.99 0.37
C HIS A 59 -3.74 -6.91 1.84
N LEU A 60 -2.98 -7.92 2.26
CA LEU A 60 -2.46 -8.12 3.60
C LEU A 60 -0.94 -8.05 3.56
N GLN A 61 -0.33 -7.43 4.56
CA GLN A 61 1.13 -7.39 4.71
C GLN A 61 1.48 -7.66 6.17
N TYR A 62 2.33 -8.66 6.38
CA TYR A 62 3.01 -8.86 7.65
C TYR A 62 4.40 -8.24 7.57
N GLU A 63 4.79 -7.49 8.60
CA GLU A 63 6.10 -6.87 8.69
C GLU A 63 6.71 -7.13 10.06
N ARG A 64 7.97 -7.55 10.06
CA ARG A 64 8.77 -7.74 11.26
C ARG A 64 9.94 -6.77 11.25
N VAL A 65 10.07 -6.00 12.33
CA VAL A 65 11.22 -5.13 12.52
C VAL A 65 12.35 -5.93 13.17
N ILE A 66 13.49 -6.03 12.49
CA ILE A 66 14.64 -6.80 12.95
C ILE A 66 15.52 -5.92 13.84
N ASN A 67 15.86 -4.73 13.35
CA ASN A 67 16.61 -3.71 14.08
C ASN A 67 16.25 -2.31 13.53
N LYS A 68 16.73 -1.25 14.18
CA LYS A 68 16.40 0.13 13.80
C LYS A 68 16.72 0.47 12.34
N LYS A 69 17.55 -0.31 11.65
CA LYS A 69 17.90 -0.11 10.24
C LYS A 69 17.26 -1.12 9.29
N ILE A 70 16.69 -2.21 9.78
CA ILE A 70 16.24 -3.33 8.94
C ILE A 70 14.86 -3.80 9.39
N SER A 71 13.90 -3.85 8.45
CA SER A 71 12.67 -4.63 8.60
C SER A 71 12.50 -5.60 7.42
N VAL A 72 11.74 -6.65 7.65
CA VAL A 72 11.36 -7.62 6.63
C VAL A 72 9.85 -7.67 6.55
N ALA A 73 9.30 -7.76 5.34
CA ALA A 73 7.87 -7.83 5.13
C ALA A 73 7.52 -8.93 4.13
N LEU A 74 6.32 -9.48 4.31
CA LEU A 74 5.70 -10.41 3.39
C LEU A 74 4.28 -9.93 3.11
N SER A 75 4.03 -9.58 1.85
CA SER A 75 2.70 -9.18 1.40
C SER A 75 2.01 -10.28 0.61
N PHE A 76 0.71 -10.42 0.82
CA PHE A 76 -0.20 -11.27 0.06
C PHE A 76 -1.33 -10.41 -0.50
N SER A 77 -1.60 -10.54 -1.80
CA SER A 77 -2.70 -9.86 -2.48
C SER A 77 -3.52 -10.86 -3.26
N ARG A 78 -4.85 -10.75 -3.23
CA ARG A 78 -5.74 -11.61 -3.99
C ARG A 78 -6.98 -10.87 -4.46
N ILE A 79 -7.26 -11.01 -5.75
CA ILE A 79 -8.56 -10.71 -6.37
C ILE A 79 -9.17 -12.05 -6.74
N PHE A 80 -10.30 -12.38 -6.10
CA PHE A 80 -11.08 -13.56 -6.46
C PHE A 80 -11.72 -13.37 -7.84
N GLU A 81 -11.92 -14.49 -8.50
CA GLU A 81 -12.51 -14.55 -9.84
C GLU A 81 -13.85 -13.80 -9.89
N GLY A 82 -14.03 -12.98 -10.92
CA GLY A 82 -15.23 -12.19 -11.16
C GLY A 82 -14.99 -11.06 -12.17
N GLY A 83 -16.05 -10.37 -12.56
CA GLY A 83 -15.98 -9.30 -13.57
C GLY A 83 -14.94 -8.22 -13.24
N VAL A 84 -14.33 -7.61 -14.26
CA VAL A 84 -13.29 -6.60 -14.06
C VAL A 84 -13.79 -5.45 -13.15
N PRO A 85 -13.07 -5.09 -12.07
CA PRO A 85 -13.47 -4.01 -11.18
C PRO A 85 -13.64 -2.68 -11.93
N LEU A 86 -14.65 -1.90 -11.55
CA LEU A 86 -14.93 -0.55 -12.08
C LEU A 86 -15.31 -0.47 -13.57
N VAL A 87 -15.59 -1.59 -14.27
CA VAL A 87 -16.05 -1.55 -15.68
C VAL A 87 -17.29 -0.69 -15.87
N GLY A 88 -18.27 -0.77 -14.96
CA GLY A 88 -19.47 0.08 -15.04
C GLY A 88 -19.19 1.58 -14.90
N SER A 89 -18.04 1.99 -14.36
CA SER A 89 -17.67 3.41 -14.28
C SER A 89 -17.20 3.99 -15.61
N VAL A 90 -16.81 3.15 -16.58
CA VAL A 90 -16.30 3.58 -17.89
C VAL A 90 -17.31 3.40 -19.03
N GLU A 91 -18.50 2.86 -18.74
CA GLU A 91 -19.60 2.65 -19.69
C GLU A 91 -19.90 3.91 -20.54
N SER A 92 -20.04 5.05 -19.88
CA SER A 92 -20.33 6.34 -20.55
C SER A 92 -19.20 6.90 -21.43
N THR A 93 -18.00 6.31 -21.38
CA THR A 93 -16.80 6.74 -22.14
C THR A 93 -16.53 5.84 -23.35
N ILE A 94 -17.09 4.63 -23.35
CA ILE A 94 -16.94 3.67 -24.45
C ILE A 94 -18.09 3.91 -25.44
N ASN A 95 -17.76 4.51 -26.58
CA ASN A 95 -18.74 4.84 -27.64
C ASN A 95 -19.23 3.62 -28.43
N ASP A 96 -18.62 2.46 -28.22
CA ASP A 96 -18.95 1.20 -28.89
C ASP A 96 -19.53 0.18 -27.90
N ALA A 97 -20.85 -0.02 -27.98
CA ALA A 97 -21.59 -0.91 -27.09
C ALA A 97 -21.14 -2.37 -27.21
N GLU A 98 -20.66 -2.80 -28.38
CA GLU A 98 -20.21 -4.17 -28.62
C GLU A 98 -18.89 -4.44 -27.86
N SER A 99 -17.93 -3.52 -27.96
CA SER A 99 -16.69 -3.57 -27.18
C SER A 99 -16.93 -3.53 -25.66
N PHE A 100 -17.95 -2.80 -25.19
CA PHE A 100 -18.27 -2.74 -23.76
C PHE A 100 -18.80 -4.07 -23.20
N GLU A 101 -19.71 -4.72 -23.93
CA GLU A 101 -20.25 -6.03 -23.51
C GLU A 101 -19.16 -7.11 -23.50
N GLN A 102 -18.22 -7.10 -24.47
CA GLN A 102 -17.08 -8.01 -24.46
C GLN A 102 -16.20 -7.84 -23.21
N ILE A 103 -15.95 -6.60 -22.75
CA ILE A 103 -15.14 -6.32 -21.56
C ILE A 103 -15.87 -6.75 -20.28
N LYS A 104 -17.20 -6.61 -20.24
CA LYS A 104 -18.04 -6.97 -19.10
C LYS A 104 -18.08 -8.48 -18.88
N ASP A 105 -17.96 -9.27 -19.93
CA ASP A 105 -17.90 -10.73 -19.88
C ASP A 105 -16.50 -11.27 -19.49
N ILE A 106 -15.48 -10.40 -19.40
CA ILE A 106 -14.16 -10.80 -18.92
C ILE A 106 -14.18 -11.03 -17.41
N SER A 107 -13.83 -12.25 -17.01
CA SER A 107 -13.54 -12.65 -15.65
C SER A 107 -12.06 -12.44 -15.32
N LEU A 108 -11.80 -11.71 -14.25
CA LEU A 108 -10.46 -11.37 -13.75
C LEU A 108 -10.20 -12.09 -12.43
N SER A 109 -9.05 -12.77 -12.34
CA SER A 109 -8.47 -13.19 -11.06
C SER A 109 -6.99 -12.80 -10.97
N TYR A 110 -6.55 -12.52 -9.75
CA TYR A 110 -5.17 -12.15 -9.49
C TYR A 110 -4.72 -12.67 -8.12
N TYR A 111 -3.46 -13.09 -8.03
CA TYR A 111 -2.81 -13.20 -6.73
C TYR A 111 -1.37 -12.73 -6.81
N SER A 112 -0.82 -12.31 -5.67
CA SER A 112 0.61 -12.14 -5.51
C SER A 112 1.11 -12.44 -4.10
N ILE A 113 2.38 -12.84 -4.04
CA ILE A 113 3.18 -12.95 -2.83
C ILE A 113 4.43 -12.12 -3.03
N THR A 114 4.73 -11.23 -2.09
CA THR A 114 5.84 -10.28 -2.19
C THR A 114 6.68 -10.26 -0.92
N PRO A 115 7.78 -11.03 -0.85
CA PRO A 115 8.83 -10.78 0.13
C PRO A 115 9.56 -9.46 -0.15
N GLU A 116 9.84 -8.71 0.90
CA GLU A 116 10.50 -7.40 0.85
C GLU A 116 11.42 -7.22 2.06
N VAL A 117 12.58 -6.60 1.86
CA VAL A 117 13.49 -6.20 2.94
C VAL A 117 13.66 -4.69 2.87
N ARG A 118 13.48 -3.98 3.99
CA ARG A 118 13.63 -2.52 4.06
C ARG A 118 14.87 -2.15 4.84
N PHE A 119 15.71 -1.31 4.23
CA PHE A 119 16.91 -0.72 4.81
C PHE A 119 16.69 0.77 5.07
N TYR A 120 16.59 1.17 6.32
CA TYR A 120 16.45 2.57 6.74
C TYR A 120 17.82 3.23 6.78
N LEU A 121 18.00 4.28 5.97
CA LEU A 121 19.30 4.96 5.81
C LEU A 121 19.49 6.10 6.83
N GLY A 122 18.41 6.58 7.45
CA GLY A 122 18.43 7.63 8.46
C GLY A 122 18.91 7.15 9.83
N LYS A 123 19.49 8.06 10.62
CA LYS A 123 19.91 7.79 12.01
C LYS A 123 18.72 7.41 12.93
N LYS A 124 17.55 8.01 12.68
CA LYS A 124 16.30 7.79 13.43
C LYS A 124 15.71 6.38 13.22
N GLY A 125 16.06 5.70 12.12
CA GLY A 125 15.73 4.30 11.90
C GLY A 125 14.30 3.99 11.46
N PHE A 126 13.82 2.79 11.80
CA PHE A 126 12.54 2.22 11.38
C PHE A 126 11.38 3.22 11.51
N GLY A 127 10.56 3.31 10.45
CA GLY A 127 9.41 4.21 10.40
C GLY A 127 9.76 5.70 10.26
N LYS A 128 11.03 6.08 10.17
CA LYS A 128 11.48 7.48 10.06
C LYS A 128 12.51 7.66 8.94
N GLY A 129 12.25 8.61 8.04
CA GLY A 129 13.18 8.99 6.98
C GLY A 129 13.21 8.06 5.78
N PHE A 130 14.24 8.21 4.95
CA PHE A 130 14.40 7.48 3.68
C PHE A 130 14.84 6.03 3.90
N TYR A 131 14.31 5.12 3.06
CA TYR A 131 14.64 3.71 3.08
C TYR A 131 14.77 3.14 1.66
N LEU A 132 15.56 2.07 1.52
CA LEU A 132 15.62 1.25 0.33
C LEU A 132 14.90 -0.06 0.59
N ALA A 133 14.00 -0.48 -0.30
CA ALA A 133 13.21 -1.69 -0.13
C ALA A 133 13.31 -2.61 -1.35
N PRO A 134 14.40 -3.37 -1.53
CA PRO A 134 14.41 -4.45 -2.50
C PRO A 134 13.30 -5.46 -2.19
N PHE A 135 12.58 -5.87 -3.23
CA PHE A 135 11.50 -6.83 -3.14
C PHE A 135 11.53 -7.78 -4.32
N TYR A 136 10.95 -8.96 -4.13
CA TYR A 136 10.60 -9.87 -5.21
C TYR A 136 9.09 -10.10 -5.15
N ARG A 137 8.43 -10.10 -6.30
CA ARG A 137 6.98 -10.33 -6.40
C ARG A 137 6.71 -11.48 -7.35
N ASN A 138 6.15 -12.56 -6.81
CA ASN A 138 5.51 -13.59 -7.62
C ASN A 138 4.03 -13.23 -7.76
N SER A 139 3.53 -13.10 -8.99
CA SER A 139 2.14 -12.77 -9.25
C SER A 139 1.60 -13.53 -10.44
N LYS A 140 0.31 -13.87 -10.39
CA LYS A 140 -0.41 -14.43 -11.53
C LYS A 140 -1.67 -13.62 -11.78
N LEU A 141 -1.87 -13.26 -13.04
CA LEU A 141 -3.07 -12.62 -13.56
C LEU A 141 -3.74 -13.61 -14.50
N ASN A 142 -5.01 -13.93 -14.28
CA ASN A 142 -5.80 -14.70 -15.24
C ASN A 142 -6.99 -13.85 -15.71
N LEU A 143 -7.19 -13.86 -17.02
CA LEU A 143 -8.32 -13.26 -17.71
C LEU A 143 -9.02 -14.38 -18.47
N VAL A 144 -10.31 -14.60 -18.21
CA VAL A 144 -11.14 -15.61 -18.88
C VAL A 144 -12.28 -14.87 -19.57
N GLY A 145 -12.62 -15.24 -20.81
CA GLY A 145 -13.68 -14.56 -21.60
C GLY A 145 -13.19 -13.79 -22.82
N LEU A 146 -11.89 -13.86 -23.15
CA LEU A 146 -11.38 -13.43 -24.45
C LEU A 146 -11.44 -14.64 -25.40
N SER A 147 -12.43 -14.66 -26.31
CA SER A 147 -12.50 -15.57 -27.45
C SER A 147 -12.02 -14.89 -28.72
#